data_AF-A0A930AGI4-F1
#
_entry.id   AF-A0A930AGI4-F1
#
_cell.length_a   1.000
_cell.length_b   1.000
_cell.length_c   1.000
_cell.angle_alpha   90.00
_cell.angle_beta   90.00
_cell.angle_gamma   90.00
#
_symmetry.space_group_name_H-M   'P 1'
#
loop_
_entity.id
_entity.type
_entity.pdbx_description
1 polymer ?
#
loop_
_entity_poly.entity_id
_entity_poly.type
_entity_poly.pdbx_seq_one_letter_code
_entity_poly.pdbx_strand_id
1 'polypeptide(L)' 'GKQVVHEIIEKSRDFLKDGGDLTIVIQKKQGAPSARNKMEDVFGNCEIVKKDKGYYILRSVKE' A
#
# COMPACT_ATOMS: atom_id res chain seq x y z
N GLY A 1 10.67 5.67 9.61
CA GLY A 1 10.03 6.01 8.32
C GLY A 1 9.57 4.76 7.59
N LYS A 2 10.47 4.08 6.88
CA LYS A 2 10.13 2.92 6.03
C LYS A 2 9.51 1.73 6.79
N GLN A 3 10.04 1.43 7.98
CA GLN A 3 9.57 0.34 8.84
C GLN A 3 8.13 0.55 9.33
N VAL A 4 7.76 1.80 9.64
CA VAL A 4 6.39 2.15 10.09
C VAL A 4 5.37 1.94 8.98
N VAL A 5 5.69 2.35 7.75
CA VAL A 5 4.79 2.13 6.59
C VAL A 5 4.59 0.64 6.33
N HIS A 6 5.66 -0.16 6.43
CA HIS A 6 5.58 -1.61 6.26
C HIS A 6 4.72 -2.26 7.33
N GLU A 7 4.90 -1.86 8.59
CA GLU A 7 4.12 -2.37 9.71
C GLU A 7 2.63 -2.01 9.59
N ILE A 8 2.31 -0.80 9.11
CA ILE A 8 0.92 -0.38 8.84
C ILE A 8 0.30 -1.25 7.74
N ILE A 9 1.02 -1.48 6.64
CA ILE A 9 0.53 -2.32 5.53
C ILE A 9 0.26 -3.75 6.02
N GLU A 10 1.22 -4.33 6.75
CA GLU A 10 1.12 -5.71 7.25
C GLU A 10 -0.05 -5.87 8.22
N LYS A 11 -0.14 -5.01 9.23
CA LYS A 11 -1.23 -5.05 10.21
C LYS A 11 -2.58 -4.72 9.60
N SER A 12 -2.66 -3.85 8.60
CA SER A 12 -3.94 -3.44 8.02
C SER A 12 -4.74 -4.60 7.44
N ARG A 13 -4.08 -5.66 6.92
CA ARG A 13 -4.76 -6.86 6.42
C ARG A 13 -5.56 -7.57 7.52
N ASP A 14 -5.09 -7.53 8.77
CA ASP A 14 -5.78 -8.15 9.91
C ASP A 14 -7.04 -7.37 10.32
N PHE A 15 -7.06 -6.05 10.09
CA PHE A 15 -8.19 -5.17 10.44
C PHE A 15 -9.22 -5.02 9.31
N LEU A 16 -8.90 -5.44 8.09
CA LEU A 16 -9.81 -5.40 6.95
C LEU A 16 -10.72 -6.62 6.93
N LYS A 17 -11.99 -6.41 6.56
CA LYS A 17 -12.93 -7.49 6.24
C LYS A 17 -12.71 -7.99 4.81
N ASP A 18 -13.24 -9.15 4.47
CA ASP A 18 -13.22 -9.65 3.09
C ASP A 18 -13.90 -8.65 2.15
N GLY A 19 -13.23 -8.34 1.04
CA GLY A 19 -13.59 -7.28 0.10
C GLY A 19 -13.20 -5.85 0.53
N GLY A 20 -12.59 -5.67 1.70
CA GLY A 20 -12.08 -4.38 2.15
C GLY A 20 -10.77 -4.01 1.44
N ASP A 21 -10.52 -2.72 1.25
CA ASP A 21 -9.31 -2.24 0.58
C ASP A 21 -8.46 -1.28 1.41
N LEU A 22 -7.14 -1.34 1.18
CA LEU A 22 -6.16 -0.42 1.70
C LEU A 22 -5.70 0.52 0.59
N THR A 23 -5.99 1.81 0.75
CA THR A 23 -5.51 2.86 -0.15
C THR A 23 -4.47 3.74 0.56
N ILE A 24 -3.27 3.86 -0.02
CA ILE A 24 -2.16 4.64 0.53
C ILE A 24 -1.73 5.71 -0.47
N VAL A 25 -1.52 6.93 0.03
CA VAL A 25 -0.89 8.02 -0.72
C VAL A 25 0.53 8.21 -0.20
N ILE A 26 1.53 8.03 -1.06
CA ILE A 26 2.94 8.10 -0.68
C ILE A 26 3.76 8.83 -1.73
N GLN A 27 4.72 9.65 -1.29
CA GLN A 27 5.65 10.33 -2.19
C GLN A 27 6.72 9.34 -2.70
N LYS A 28 7.09 9.41 -3.98
CA LYS A 28 8.10 8.55 -4.64
C LYS A 28 9.40 8.50 -3.84
N LYS A 29 9.85 9.66 -3.33
CA LYS A 29 11.08 9.81 -2.52
C LYS A 29 10.99 9.15 -1.14
N GLN A 30 9.79 8.96 -0.61
CA GLN A 30 9.55 8.31 0.69
C GLN A 30 9.45 6.77 0.58
N GLY A 31 9.63 6.22 -0.62
CA GLY A 31 9.69 4.78 -0.84
C GLY A 31 8.41 4.17 -1.40
N ALA A 32 7.72 4.86 -2.31
CA ALA A 32 6.57 4.31 -3.03
C ALA A 32 6.81 2.92 -3.67
N PRO A 33 7.98 2.64 -4.31
CA PRO A 33 8.24 1.30 -4.85
C PRO A 33 8.29 0.23 -3.76
N SER A 34 8.80 0.58 -2.57
CA SER A 34 8.89 -0.36 -1.46
C SER A 34 7.53 -0.61 -0.80
N ALA A 35 6.69 0.41 -0.70
CA ALA A 35 5.32 0.26 -0.21
C ALA A 35 4.50 -0.62 -1.16
N ARG A 36 4.62 -0.40 -2.48
CA ARG A 36 3.99 -1.24 -3.49
C ARG A 36 4.38 -2.71 -3.34
N ASN A 37 5.67 -3.02 -3.30
CA ASN A 37 6.12 -4.41 -3.18
C ASN A 37 5.61 -5.06 -1.89
N LYS A 38 5.56 -4.31 -0.77
CA LYS A 38 5.05 -4.84 0.49
C LYS A 38 3.53 -5.02 0.46
N MET A 39 2.78 -4.13 -0.21
CA MET A 39 1.36 -4.31 -0.44
C MET A 39 1.07 -5.54 -1.32
N GLU A 40 1.87 -5.77 -2.36
CA GLU A 40 1.76 -6.95 -3.23
C GLU A 40 2.11 -8.24 -2.47
N ASP A 41 3.12 -8.21 -1.59
CA ASP A 41 3.50 -9.32 -0.70
C ASP A 41 2.41 -9.65 0.34
N VAL A 42 1.84 -8.62 0.97
CA VAL A 42 0.84 -8.78 2.04
C VAL A 42 -0.54 -9.09 1.49
N PHE A 43 -0.99 -8.38 0.44
CA PHE A 43 -2.34 -8.50 -0.10
C PHE A 43 -2.44 -9.48 -1.28
N GLY A 44 -1.34 -9.74 -1.99
CA GLY A 44 -1.32 -10.50 -3.24
C GLY A 44 -1.58 -9.63 -4.47
N ASN A 45 -2.06 -8.41 -4.26
CA ASN A 45 -2.36 -7.43 -5.30
C ASN A 45 -1.90 -6.03 -4.88
N CYS A 46 -1.52 -5.19 -5.86
CA CYS A 46 -1.34 -3.76 -5.63
C CYS A 46 -1.54 -3.00 -6.95
N GLU A 47 -2.58 -2.18 -7.00
CA GLU A 47 -2.88 -1.30 -8.11
C GLU A 47 -2.31 0.10 -7.87
N ILE A 48 -1.81 0.74 -8.92
CA ILE A 48 -1.44 2.15 -8.87
C ILE A 48 -2.58 2.96 -9.49
N VAL A 49 -3.44 3.50 -8.65
CA VAL A 49 -4.63 4.27 -9.06
C VAL A 49 -4.21 5.58 -9.75
N LYS A 50 -3.19 6.27 -9.22
CA LYS A 50 -2.72 7.53 -9.80
C LYS A 50 -1.27 7.82 -9.43
N LYS A 51 -0.58 8.55 -10.31
CA LYS A 51 0.73 9.15 -10.05
C LYS A 51 0.65 10.63 -10.43
N ASP A 52 0.91 11.54 -9.48
CA ASP A 52 0.86 12.99 -9.75
C ASP A 52 1.93 13.73 -8.94
N LYS A 53 2.70 14.62 -9.59
CA LYS A 53 3.73 15.47 -8.95
C LYS A 53 4.66 14.75 -7.97
N GLY A 54 4.96 13.48 -8.24
CA GLY A 54 5.81 12.65 -7.39
C GLY A 54 5.09 11.94 -6.24
N TYR A 55 3.77 12.00 -6.14
CA TYR A 55 2.92 11.19 -5.26
C TYR A 55 2.31 10.01 -6.02
N TYR A 56 2.13 8.91 -5.31
CA TYR A 56 1.60 7.64 -5.81
C TYR A 56 0.40 7.29 -4.93
N ILE A 57 -0.72 6.97 -5.57
CA ILE A 57 -1.88 6.39 -4.92
C ILE A 57 -1.84 4.90 -5.22
N LEU A 58 -1.65 4.10 -4.17
CA LEU A 58 -1.60 2.64 -4.23
C LEU A 58 -2.86 2.08 -3.58
N ARG A 59 -3.45 1.06 -4.18
CA ARG A 59 -4.64 0.39 -3.64
C ARG A 59 -4.46 -1.12 -3.69
N SER A 60 -4.79 -1.80 -2.60
CA SER A 60 -4.82 -3.27 -2.52
C SER A 60 -6.12 -3.71 -1.88
N VAL A 61 -6.66 -4.85 -2.29
CA VAL A 61 -7.92 -5.38 -1.79
C VAL A 61 -7.64 -6.67 -1.05
N LYS A 62 -8.20 -6.82 0.15
CA LYS A 62 -8.24 -8.10 0.86
C LYS A 62 -9.34 -8.96 0.24
N GLU A 63 -8.94 -9.84 -0.66
CA GLU A 63 -9.77 -10.96 -1.12
C GLU A 63 -9.83 -12.08 -0.08
#